data_AF-A0A924NZF1-F1
#
_entry.id   AF-A0A924NZF1-F1
#
_cell.length_a   1.000
_cell.length_b   1.000
_cell.length_c   1.000
_cell.angle_alpha   90.00
_cell.angle_beta   90.00
_cell.angle_gamma   90.00
#
_symmetry.space_group_name_H-M   'P 1'
#
loop_
_entity.id
_entity.type
_entity.pdbx_description
1 polymer ?
#
loop_
_entity_poly.entity_id
_entity_poly.type
_entity_poly.pdbx_seq_one_letter_code
_entity_poly.pdbx_strand_id
1 'polypeptide(L)'
;MHFTKTRALLLKDAWEPVPMHVGENYQYDGVEKELVRRKYMEVNSCSNDSARCVLYYRKAGACLRVDIIGEHVRGMKLVRWTDECPSPGTPSKK
;
A
#
# COMPACT_ATOMS: atom_id res chain seq x y z
N MET A 1 -15.21 4.38 -2.56
CA MET A 1 -14.44 5.61 -2.22
C MET A 1 -13.11 5.60 -2.96
N HIS A 2 -12.60 6.76 -3.40
CA HIS A 2 -11.32 6.84 -4.11
C HIS A 2 -10.12 6.78 -3.16
N PHE A 3 -9.08 6.05 -3.55
CA PHE A 3 -7.85 5.86 -2.77
C PHE A 3 -7.22 7.20 -2.36
N THR A 4 -7.06 8.13 -3.30
CA THR A 4 -6.42 9.43 -3.05
C THR A 4 -7.12 10.25 -1.98
N LYS A 5 -8.47 10.21 -1.96
CA LYS A 5 -9.28 10.89 -0.94
C LYS A 5 -9.13 10.21 0.41
N THR A 6 -9.15 8.88 0.46
CA THR A 6 -8.96 8.14 1.72
C THR A 6 -7.56 8.38 2.29
N ARG A 7 -6.52 8.34 1.46
CA ARG A 7 -5.15 8.64 1.90
C ARG A 7 -5.03 10.04 2.50
N ALA A 8 -5.63 11.04 1.87
CA ALA A 8 -5.62 12.40 2.43
C ALA A 8 -6.27 12.46 3.82
N LEU A 9 -7.35 11.70 4.05
CA LEU A 9 -7.98 11.59 5.37
C LEU A 9 -7.09 10.86 6.37
N LEU A 10 -6.44 9.77 5.97
CA LEU A 10 -5.50 9.03 6.81
C LEU A 10 -4.35 9.92 7.28
N LEU A 11 -3.72 10.65 6.35
CA LEU A 11 -2.64 11.59 6.68
C LEU A 11 -3.11 12.70 7.63
N LYS A 12 -4.34 13.20 7.44
CA LYS A 12 -4.94 14.20 8.33
C LYS A 12 -5.21 13.63 9.74
N ASP A 13 -5.54 12.36 9.83
CA ASP A 13 -5.76 11.63 11.09
C ASP A 13 -4.45 11.07 11.68
N ALA A 14 -3.29 11.57 11.25
CA ALA A 14 -1.97 11.16 11.74
C ALA A 14 -1.62 9.68 11.51
N TRP A 15 -2.21 9.06 10.49
CA TRP A 15 -1.70 7.79 9.96
C TRP A 15 -0.50 8.05 9.06
N GLU A 16 0.62 7.44 9.40
CA GLU A 16 1.86 7.54 8.65
C GLU A 16 1.95 6.40 7.63
N PRO A 17 2.23 6.70 6.34
CA PRO A 17 2.51 5.66 5.35
C PRO A 17 3.79 4.91 5.77
N VAL A 18 3.73 3.58 5.79
CA VAL A 18 4.87 2.72 6.16
C VAL A 18 5.62 2.35 4.89
N PRO A 19 6.86 2.86 4.66
CA PRO A 19 7.60 2.52 3.45
C PRO A 19 7.92 1.04 3.42
N MET A 20 7.49 0.34 2.37
CA MET A 20 7.76 -1.08 2.19
C MET A 20 9.03 -1.29 1.34
N HIS A 21 9.65 -2.47 1.50
CA HIS A 21 10.84 -2.90 0.75
C HIS A 21 12.05 -1.95 0.83
N VAL A 22 12.17 -1.17 1.90
CA VAL A 22 13.34 -0.32 2.12
C VAL A 22 14.58 -1.18 2.32
N GLY A 23 15.55 -1.06 1.42
CA GLY A 23 16.80 -1.82 1.49
C GLY A 23 16.74 -3.24 0.92
N GLU A 24 15.60 -3.64 0.33
CA GLU A 24 15.48 -4.89 -0.41
C GLU A 24 15.66 -4.63 -1.92
N ASN A 25 16.22 -5.59 -2.66
CA ASN A 25 16.23 -5.57 -4.13
C ASN A 25 14.84 -5.92 -4.71
N TYR A 26 13.77 -5.39 -4.10
CA TYR A 26 12.42 -5.60 -4.56
C TYR A 26 12.20 -4.88 -5.87
N GLN A 27 11.77 -5.62 -6.89
CA GLN A 27 11.48 -5.07 -8.21
C GLN A 27 9.98 -4.81 -8.31
N TYR A 28 9.60 -3.54 -8.18
CA TYR A 28 8.24 -3.11 -8.45
C TYR A 28 7.90 -3.28 -9.92
N ASP A 29 6.73 -3.85 -10.21
CA ASP A 29 6.21 -3.98 -11.57
C ASP A 29 4.76 -3.52 -11.68
N GLY A 30 4.26 -3.41 -12.92
CA GLY A 30 2.88 -3.06 -13.23
C GLY A 30 2.39 -1.83 -12.46
N VAL A 31 1.35 -2.04 -11.66
CA VAL A 31 0.67 -0.99 -10.89
C VAL A 31 1.53 -0.47 -9.73
N GLU A 32 2.33 -1.33 -9.09
CA GLU A 32 3.22 -0.93 -7.98
C GLU A 32 4.25 0.10 -8.47
N LYS A 33 4.79 -0.14 -9.66
CA LYS A 33 5.75 0.75 -10.28
C LYS A 33 5.15 2.14 -10.55
N GLU A 34 3.88 2.21 -10.94
CA GLU A 34 3.18 3.50 -11.08
C GLU A 34 3.03 4.20 -9.72
N LEU A 35 2.64 3.46 -8.69
CA LEU A 35 2.46 3.97 -7.33
C LEU A 35 3.78 4.52 -6.76
N VAL A 36 4.86 3.75 -6.81
CA VAL A 36 6.19 4.12 -6.32
C VAL A 36 6.73 5.33 -7.09
N ARG A 37 6.57 5.38 -8.42
CA ARG A 37 6.95 6.54 -9.23
C ARG A 37 6.23 7.82 -8.80
N ARG A 38 5.01 7.70 -8.29
CA ARG A 38 4.21 8.80 -7.72
C ARG A 38 4.44 9.03 -6.23
N LYS A 39 5.47 8.41 -5.63
CA LYS A 39 5.88 8.52 -4.22
C LYS A 39 4.94 7.81 -3.23
N TYR A 40 4.10 6.88 -3.68
CA TYR A 40 3.36 5.97 -2.79
C TYR A 40 4.26 4.79 -2.43
N MET A 41 5.03 4.93 -1.37
CA MET A 41 5.99 3.92 -0.89
C MET A 41 5.35 2.95 0.10
N GLU A 42 4.12 3.24 0.53
CA GLU A 42 3.34 2.39 1.43
C GLU A 42 2.78 1.13 0.78
N VAL A 43 2.95 0.96 -0.53
CA VAL A 43 2.53 -0.23 -1.27
C VAL A 43 3.45 -1.41 -0.93
N ASN A 44 2.86 -2.49 -0.44
CA ASN A 44 3.55 -3.75 -0.18
C ASN A 44 3.55 -4.66 -1.41
N SER A 45 2.36 -4.94 -1.95
CA SER A 45 2.28 -5.72 -3.18
C SER A 45 0.98 -5.49 -3.94
N CYS A 46 1.00 -5.69 -5.25
CA CYS A 46 -0.17 -5.72 -6.11
C CYS A 46 -0.33 -7.07 -6.79
N SER A 47 -1.56 -7.57 -6.84
CA SER A 47 -1.94 -8.71 -7.66
C SER A 47 -2.07 -8.29 -9.11
N ASN A 48 -1.33 -8.96 -10.00
CA ASN A 48 -1.39 -8.72 -11.45
C ASN A 48 -2.76 -9.09 -12.05
N ASP A 49 -3.41 -10.15 -11.54
CA ASP A 49 -4.69 -10.61 -12.09
C ASP A 49 -5.88 -9.72 -11.71
N SER A 50 -5.87 -9.18 -10.50
CA SER A 50 -7.02 -8.44 -9.94
C SER A 50 -6.80 -6.93 -9.83
N ALA A 51 -5.60 -6.45 -10.20
CA ALA A 51 -5.15 -5.08 -9.96
C ALA A 51 -5.38 -4.61 -8.50
N ARG A 52 -5.34 -5.56 -7.55
CA ARG A 52 -5.52 -5.30 -6.12
C ARG A 52 -4.17 -5.03 -5.48
N CYS A 53 -4.01 -3.86 -4.88
CA CYS A 53 -2.80 -3.48 -4.16
C CYS A 53 -3.06 -3.41 -2.65
N VAL A 54 -2.08 -3.84 -1.88
CA VAL A 54 -2.07 -3.78 -0.41
C VAL A 54 -1.12 -2.66 0.02
N LEU A 55 -1.59 -1.78 0.88
CA LEU A 55 -0.82 -0.67 1.44
C LEU A 55 -0.88 -0.66 2.96
N TYR A 56 0.19 -0.23 3.62
CA TYR A 56 0.27 -0.20 5.08
C TYR A 56 0.47 1.21 5.64
N TYR A 57 -0.24 1.48 6.73
CA TYR A 57 -0.11 2.70 7.52
C TYR A 57 0.08 2.34 8.99
N ARG A 58 0.66 3.26 9.75
CA ARG A 58 0.81 3.12 11.21
C ARG A 58 0.37 4.39 11.92
N LYS A 59 -0.16 4.24 13.13
CA LYS A 59 -0.50 5.36 14.01
C LYS A 59 -0.36 4.92 15.47
N ALA A 60 0.53 5.55 16.23
CA ALA A 60 0.66 5.36 17.68
C ALA A 60 0.63 3.88 18.15
N GLY A 61 1.35 2.99 17.47
CA GLY A 61 1.40 1.56 17.78
C GLY A 61 0.29 0.70 17.16
N ALA A 62 -0.69 1.31 16.48
CA ALA A 62 -1.66 0.63 15.64
C ALA A 62 -1.17 0.51 14.20
N CYS A 63 -1.58 -0.57 13.53
CA CYS A 63 -1.36 -0.78 12.11
C CYS A 63 -2.67 -0.71 11.34
N LEU A 64 -2.59 -0.32 10.09
CA LEU A 64 -3.72 -0.30 9.18
C LEU A 64 -3.27 -0.81 7.82
N ARG A 65 -3.84 -1.94 7.44
CA ARG A 65 -3.81 -2.46 6.08
C ARG A 65 -4.94 -1.85 5.27
N VAL A 66 -4.62 -1.42 4.07
CA VAL A 66 -5.55 -0.84 3.12
C VAL A 66 -5.43 -1.59 1.80
N ASP A 67 -6.51 -2.22 1.36
CA ASP A 67 -6.58 -2.85 0.05
C ASP A 67 -7.32 -1.91 -0.92
N ILE A 68 -6.69 -1.67 -2.07
CA ILE A 68 -7.26 -0.89 -3.18
C ILE A 68 -7.30 -1.72 -4.44
N ILE A 69 -8.23 -1.42 -5.35
CA ILE A 69 -8.30 -2.03 -6.67
C ILE A 69 -8.30 -0.95 -7.75
N GLY A 70 -7.49 -1.13 -8.78
CA GLY A 70 -7.49 -0.34 -10.01
C GLY A 70 -6.10 -0.22 -10.63
N GLU A 71 -6.06 -0.05 -11.95
CA GLU A 71 -4.79 0.01 -12.69
C GLU A 71 -4.12 1.39 -12.63
N HIS A 72 -4.92 2.45 -12.45
CA HIS A 72 -4.44 3.83 -12.41
C HIS A 72 -4.79 4.51 -11.09
N VAL A 73 -3.84 5.26 -10.53
CA VAL A 73 -4.00 5.95 -9.23
C VAL A 73 -5.22 6.85 -9.16
N ARG A 74 -5.62 7.48 -10.27
CA ARG A 74 -6.82 8.34 -10.32
C ARG A 74 -8.13 7.56 -10.20
N GLY A 75 -8.16 6.31 -10.66
CA GLY A 75 -9.35 5.45 -10.67
C GLY A 75 -9.39 4.43 -9.54
N MET A 76 -8.30 4.28 -8.77
CA MET A 76 -8.21 3.29 -7.69
C MET A 76 -9.27 3.52 -6.61
N LYS A 77 -9.92 2.43 -6.23
CA LYS A 77 -10.96 2.41 -5.20
C LYS A 77 -10.48 1.64 -4.00
N LEU A 78 -10.81 2.17 -2.82
CA LEU A 78 -10.68 1.43 -1.57
C LEU A 78 -11.70 0.30 -1.54
N VAL A 79 -11.26 -0.93 -1.30
CA VAL A 79 -12.14 -2.10 -1.21
C VAL A 79 -12.18 -2.72 0.18
N ARG A 80 -11.09 -2.63 0.94
CA ARG A 80 -11.01 -3.15 2.31
C ARG A 80 -10.00 -2.34 3.11
N TRP A 81 -10.22 -2.23 4.41
CA TRP A 81 -9.19 -1.87 5.37
C TRP A 81 -9.29 -2.82 6.57
N THR A 82 -8.19 -3.07 7.25
CA THR A 82 -8.12 -3.89 8.48
C THR A 82 -6.97 -3.42 9.37
N ASP A 83 -7.06 -3.72 10.65
CA ASP A 83 -6.06 -3.46 11.69
C ASP A 83 -4.85 -4.42 11.65
N GLU A 84 -4.46 -4.84 10.46
CA GLU A 84 -3.36 -5.80 10.25
C GLU A 84 -2.01 -5.07 10.10
N CYS A 85 -0.98 -5.56 10.78
CA CYS A 85 0.38 -5.09 10.62
C CYS A 85 1.08 -5.73 9.41
N PRO A 86 2.00 -5.01 8.74
CA PRO A 86 2.87 -5.63 7.76
C PRO A 86 3.65 -6.75 8.46
N SER A 87 3.62 -7.96 7.90
CA SER A 87 4.46 -9.05 8.40
C SER A 87 5.92 -8.60 8.32
N PRO A 88 6.75 -8.77 9.36
CA PRO A 88 8.20 -8.66 9.19
C PRO A 88 8.55 -9.63 8.05
N GLY A 89 9.16 -9.10 6.99
CA GLY A 89 9.41 -9.84 5.76
C GLY A 89 9.99 -11.22 6.11
N THR A 90 9.21 -12.27 5.91
CA THR A 90 9.80 -13.58 5.78
C THR A 90 10.53 -13.52 4.45
N PRO A 91 11.87 -13.68 4.41
CA PRO A 91 12.55 -13.81 3.13
C PRO A 91 11.88 -14.99 2.46
N SER A 92 11.25 -14.78 1.30
CA SER A 92 10.78 -15.85 0.44
C SER A 92 11.96 -16.77 0.20
N LYS A 93 12.05 -17.86 0.99
CA LYS A 93 13.00 -18.96 0.75
C LYS A 93 12.71 -19.46 -0.66
N LYS A 94 13.69 -19.27 -1.56
CA LYS A 94 13.88 -20.18 -2.68
C LYS A 94 14.34 -21.54 -2.15
#